data_AF-A0A1F3VCF6-F1
#
_entry.id   AF-A0A1F3VCF6-F1
#
_cell.length_a   1.000
_cell.length_b   1.000
_cell.length_c   1.000
_cell.angle_alpha   90.00
_cell.angle_beta   90.00
_cell.angle_gamma   90.00
#
_symmetry.space_group_name_H-M   'P 1'
#
loop_
_entity.id
_entity.type
_entity.pdbx_description
1 polymer ?
#
loop_
_entity_poly.entity_id
_entity_poly.type
_entity_poly.pdbx_seq_one_letter_code
_entity_poly.pdbx_strand_id
1 'polypeptide(L)'
;MKFFLFFILLFPVNLWAISIQNFKEEYHKIEKMLSERNLLCDKQYKEIIQKAYRQIPDQTNHDIYEFAKDEQLASTFISKFDPTLTANLSEYYFVNFILANCNEENSKIIIELESQRTRCSDIFDEFHFMQALIYATKNFNWSTETIVKAKKLILDYITTQNDPKENAILLVQLLSYDLLALMLEQSLLDKNHQKIIMNAKNQAFVRSQQLKNELKKDSKNKTIPSLCDAYKKNINREALLGQKTRSELIAILKELPKK
;
A
#
# COMPACT_ATOMS: atom_id res chain seq x y z
N MET A 1 -6.67 10.27 21.28
CA MET A 1 -7.84 11.15 21.19
C MET A 1 -9.05 10.27 20.87
N LYS A 2 -10.00 10.14 21.80
CA LYS A 2 -11.20 9.30 21.67
C LYS A 2 -12.29 10.07 20.93
N PHE A 3 -12.91 9.47 19.91
CA PHE A 3 -14.22 9.90 19.41
C PHE A 3 -15.09 8.67 19.13
N PHE A 4 -16.08 8.47 19.99
CA PHE A 4 -17.25 7.63 19.75
C PHE A 4 -18.46 8.39 20.28
N LEU A 5 -19.50 8.52 19.46
CA LEU A 5 -20.92 8.53 19.85
C LEU A 5 -21.72 8.87 18.59
N PHE A 6 -22.59 7.96 18.14
CA PHE A 6 -23.94 8.33 17.71
C PHE A 6 -24.89 7.14 17.86
N PHE A 7 -25.95 7.39 18.62
CA PHE A 7 -27.03 6.49 19.01
C PHE A 7 -27.99 6.18 17.84
N ILE A 8 -28.62 5.01 17.94
CA ILE A 8 -29.54 4.37 16.99
C ILE A 8 -30.97 4.91 17.16
N LEU A 9 -31.72 5.09 16.07
CA LEU A 9 -33.19 4.92 16.04
C LEU A 9 -33.65 4.22 14.75
N LEU A 10 -34.70 3.40 14.91
CA LEU A 10 -35.24 2.32 14.07
C LEU A 10 -36.23 2.79 12.98
N PHE A 11 -36.30 2.07 11.85
CA PHE A 11 -37.49 1.45 11.17
C PHE A 11 -37.23 1.21 9.67
N PRO A 12 -37.99 0.33 8.98
CA PRO A 12 -37.46 -0.59 7.98
C PRO A 12 -37.77 -0.14 6.55
N VAL A 13 -37.39 -1.02 5.61
CA VAL A 13 -37.76 -1.07 4.20
C VAL A 13 -36.74 -0.40 3.26
N ASN A 14 -35.81 -1.21 2.75
CA ASN A 14 -35.93 -1.68 1.37
C ASN A 14 -35.12 -2.96 1.13
N LEU A 15 -35.83 -3.97 0.60
CA LEU A 15 -35.28 -5.22 0.08
C LEU A 15 -34.26 -4.90 -1.02
N TRP A 16 -32.98 -5.01 -0.70
CA TRP A 16 -31.93 -5.78 -1.41
C TRP A 16 -30.72 -5.89 -0.45
N ALA A 17 -30.99 -5.94 0.87
CA ALA A 17 -29.97 -6.21 1.87
C ALA A 17 -29.70 -7.72 1.85
N ILE A 18 -28.48 -8.11 1.52
CA ILE A 18 -27.96 -9.41 1.91
C ILE A 18 -28.25 -9.54 3.41
N SER A 19 -28.89 -10.65 3.83
CA SER A 19 -29.16 -10.86 5.25
C SER A 19 -27.86 -10.70 6.04
N ILE A 20 -27.92 -10.18 7.27
CA ILE A 20 -26.74 -10.03 8.14
C ILE A 20 -25.93 -11.34 8.20
N GLN A 21 -26.64 -12.47 8.18
CA GLN A 21 -26.06 -13.80 8.12
C GLN A 21 -25.23 -14.03 6.85
N ASN A 22 -25.81 -13.80 5.66
CA ASN A 22 -25.10 -13.96 4.39
C ASN A 22 -23.92 -12.98 4.26
N PHE A 23 -24.02 -11.77 4.82
CA PHE A 23 -22.89 -10.81 4.85
C PHE A 23 -21.72 -11.36 5.69
N LYS A 24 -22.02 -11.87 6.89
CA LYS A 24 -21.00 -12.49 7.76
C LYS A 24 -20.40 -13.74 7.13
N GLU A 25 -21.19 -14.56 6.45
CA GLU A 25 -20.71 -15.75 5.73
C GLU A 25 -19.73 -15.37 4.61
N GLU A 26 -20.04 -14.37 3.80
CA GLU A 26 -19.12 -13.88 2.74
C GLU A 26 -17.85 -13.25 3.33
N TYR A 27 -17.96 -12.49 4.42
CA TYR A 27 -16.78 -11.97 5.12
C TYR A 27 -15.87 -13.09 5.60
N HIS A 28 -16.42 -14.11 6.27
CA HIS A 28 -15.63 -15.25 6.76
C HIS A 28 -15.02 -16.08 5.63
N LYS A 29 -15.64 -16.14 4.45
CA LYS A 29 -15.02 -16.75 3.26
C LYS A 29 -13.76 -15.98 2.84
N ILE A 30 -13.83 -14.65 2.79
CA ILE A 30 -12.67 -13.79 2.47
C ILE A 30 -11.60 -13.92 3.54
N GLU A 31 -11.97 -13.87 4.82
CA GLU A 31 -11.05 -14.05 5.94
C GLU A 31 -10.31 -15.40 5.85
N LYS A 32 -11.05 -16.50 5.63
CA LYS A 32 -10.47 -17.83 5.48
C LYS A 32 -9.54 -17.91 4.26
N MET A 33 -9.94 -17.36 3.12
CA MET A 33 -9.12 -17.30 1.90
C MET A 33 -7.82 -16.52 2.14
N LEU A 34 -7.86 -15.44 2.91
CA LEU A 34 -6.68 -14.61 3.20
C LEU A 34 -5.85 -15.11 4.39
N SER A 35 -6.36 -16.03 5.22
CA SER A 35 -5.71 -16.47 6.45
C SER A 35 -4.31 -17.04 6.24
N GLU A 36 -4.15 -17.97 5.30
CA GLU A 36 -2.85 -18.56 4.96
C GLU A 36 -1.86 -17.51 4.45
N ARG A 37 -2.34 -16.58 3.61
CA ARG A 37 -1.54 -15.48 3.10
C ARG A 37 -1.09 -14.53 4.21
N ASN A 38 -2.01 -14.16 5.11
CA ASN A 38 -1.72 -13.29 6.24
C ASN A 38 -0.68 -13.92 7.18
N LEU A 39 -0.75 -15.24 7.43
CA LEU A 39 0.27 -15.97 8.19
C LEU A 39 1.66 -15.90 7.52
N LEU A 40 1.72 -16.07 6.20
CA LEU A 40 2.97 -15.97 5.45
C LEU A 40 3.52 -14.52 5.44
N CYS A 41 2.66 -13.53 5.26
CA CYS A 41 3.04 -12.12 5.31
C CYS A 41 3.52 -11.73 6.73
N ASP A 42 2.84 -12.15 7.80
CA ASP A 42 3.27 -11.95 9.19
C ASP A 42 4.66 -12.54 9.45
N LYS A 43 4.91 -13.73 8.90
CA LYS A 43 6.21 -14.40 9.01
C LYS A 43 7.30 -13.58 8.30
N GLN A 44 7.04 -13.14 7.07
CA GLN A 44 7.95 -12.25 6.33
C GLN A 44 8.21 -10.96 7.12
N TYR A 45 7.17 -10.35 7.67
CA TYR A 45 7.31 -9.13 8.46
C TYR A 45 8.25 -9.31 9.66
N LYS A 46 8.00 -10.33 10.49
CA LYS A 46 8.76 -10.59 11.73
C LYS A 46 10.17 -11.13 11.47
N GLU A 47 10.35 -11.96 10.45
CA GLU A 47 11.62 -12.64 10.20
C GLU A 47 12.55 -11.87 9.26
N ILE A 48 11.99 -10.99 8.42
CA ILE A 48 12.73 -10.29 7.37
C ILE A 48 12.65 -8.78 7.60
N ILE A 49 11.46 -8.19 7.47
CA ILE A 49 11.29 -6.73 7.41
C ILE A 49 11.79 -6.05 8.69
N GLN A 50 11.26 -6.45 9.86
CA GLN A 50 11.61 -5.85 11.15
C GLN A 50 13.07 -6.05 11.56
N LYS A 51 13.74 -7.05 10.99
CA LYS A 51 15.14 -7.37 11.31
C LYS A 51 16.13 -6.75 10.34
N ALA A 52 15.68 -6.38 9.14
CA ALA A 52 16.54 -5.92 8.08
C ALA A 52 16.89 -4.44 8.17
N TYR A 53 16.00 -3.62 8.75
CA TYR A 53 16.26 -2.19 8.90
C TYR A 53 15.96 -1.67 10.32
N ARG A 54 16.54 -0.52 10.63
CA ARG A 54 16.24 0.28 11.82
C ARG A 54 16.26 1.77 11.47
N GLN A 55 15.47 2.56 12.17
CA GLN A 55 15.56 4.02 12.06
C GLN A 55 16.88 4.49 12.68
N ILE A 56 17.59 5.41 12.03
CA ILE A 56 18.77 6.05 12.61
C ILE A 56 18.32 7.17 13.55
N PRO A 57 18.67 7.13 14.84
CA PRO A 57 18.36 8.23 15.76
C PRO A 57 19.09 9.52 15.33
N ASP A 58 18.46 10.67 15.57
CA ASP A 58 19.08 12.00 15.56
C ASP A 58 19.53 12.60 14.21
N GLN A 59 19.00 12.14 13.07
CA GLN A 59 19.13 12.90 11.82
C GLN A 59 17.96 13.87 11.65
N THR A 60 18.26 15.18 11.72
CA THR A 60 17.30 16.30 11.64
C THR A 60 16.67 16.51 10.27
N ASN A 61 17.16 15.82 9.24
CA ASN A 61 16.60 15.88 7.89
C ASN A 61 16.42 14.46 7.34
N HIS A 62 15.14 14.08 7.21
CA HIS A 62 14.61 12.91 6.53
C HIS A 62 14.74 11.57 7.27
N ASP A 63 13.67 10.78 7.18
CA ASP A 63 13.54 9.43 7.70
C ASP A 63 14.58 8.49 7.05
N ILE A 64 15.81 8.55 7.55
CA ILE A 64 16.90 7.71 7.06
C ILE A 64 16.89 6.43 7.87
N TYR A 65 16.63 5.34 7.15
CA TYR A 65 16.64 3.98 7.67
C TYR A 65 17.97 3.31 7.32
N GLU A 66 18.57 2.65 8.30
CA GLU A 66 19.78 1.85 8.12
C GLU A 66 19.39 0.40 7.86
N PHE A 67 19.88 -0.18 6.77
CA PHE A 67 19.77 -1.62 6.50
C PHE A 67 20.89 -2.42 7.19
N ALA A 68 20.79 -3.74 7.21
CA ALA A 68 21.84 -4.61 7.72
C ALA A 68 23.19 -4.37 7.02
N LYS A 69 24.23 -3.91 7.75
CA LYS A 69 25.56 -3.62 7.16
C LYS A 69 26.30 -4.85 6.65
N ASP A 70 26.16 -5.97 7.36
CA ASP A 70 26.76 -7.23 6.99
C ASP A 70 26.16 -7.75 5.67
N GLU A 71 27.01 -7.96 4.66
CA GLU A 71 26.56 -8.29 3.31
C GLU A 71 25.88 -9.66 3.25
N GLN A 72 26.35 -10.65 4.00
CA GLN A 72 25.77 -11.99 3.99
C GLN A 72 24.36 -11.98 4.60
N LEU A 73 24.18 -11.25 5.70
CA LEU A 73 22.90 -11.04 6.33
C LEU A 73 21.96 -10.23 5.42
N ALA A 74 22.44 -9.14 4.81
CA ALA A 74 21.68 -8.34 3.86
C ALA A 74 21.21 -9.17 2.67
N SER A 75 22.11 -9.96 2.07
CA SER A 75 21.81 -10.86 0.96
C SER A 75 20.75 -11.90 1.33
N THR A 76 20.77 -12.39 2.59
CA THR A 76 19.74 -13.28 3.12
C THR A 76 18.38 -12.60 3.20
N PHE A 77 18.31 -11.36 3.71
CA PHE A 77 17.05 -10.61 3.76
C PHE A 77 16.51 -10.31 2.36
N ILE A 78 17.37 -9.85 1.44
CA ILE A 78 17.01 -9.58 0.06
C ILE A 78 16.44 -10.83 -0.62
N SER A 79 17.08 -11.99 -0.44
CA SER A 79 16.69 -13.23 -1.12
C SER A 79 15.44 -13.89 -0.54
N LYS A 80 15.13 -13.63 0.74
CA LYS A 80 13.95 -14.19 1.40
C LYS A 80 12.70 -13.33 1.26
N PHE A 81 12.86 -12.04 0.97
CA PHE A 81 11.72 -11.15 0.77
C PHE A 81 10.97 -11.53 -0.50
N ASP A 82 9.70 -11.88 -0.36
CA ASP A 82 8.78 -12.14 -1.45
C ASP A 82 7.90 -10.91 -1.70
N PRO A 83 8.06 -10.20 -2.83
CA PRO A 83 7.27 -9.02 -3.16
C PRO A 83 5.80 -9.33 -3.45
N THR A 84 5.41 -10.60 -3.54
CA THR A 84 4.02 -11.02 -3.70
C THR A 84 3.29 -11.21 -2.37
N LEU A 85 4.00 -11.22 -1.24
CA LEU A 85 3.46 -11.37 0.11
C LEU A 85 3.35 -10.03 0.84
N THR A 86 2.72 -9.04 0.20
CA THR A 86 2.58 -7.68 0.77
C THR A 86 1.20 -7.40 1.37
N ALA A 87 1.14 -6.37 2.22
CA ALA A 87 -0.07 -5.91 2.91
C ALA A 87 -1.24 -5.55 1.97
N ASN A 88 -0.97 -5.13 0.74
CA ASN A 88 -1.96 -4.48 -0.12
C ASN A 88 -3.04 -5.41 -0.69
N LEU A 89 -2.74 -6.69 -0.94
CA LEU A 89 -3.74 -7.59 -1.57
C LEU A 89 -4.89 -7.92 -0.62
N SER A 90 -4.61 -8.08 0.68
CA SER A 90 -5.67 -8.32 1.66
C SER A 90 -6.64 -7.14 1.69
N GLU A 91 -6.11 -5.90 1.67
CA GLU A 91 -6.95 -4.69 1.61
C GLU A 91 -7.80 -4.61 0.35
N TYR A 92 -7.28 -5.04 -0.80
CA TYR A 92 -8.05 -5.09 -2.05
C TYR A 92 -9.35 -5.89 -1.92
N TYR A 93 -9.26 -7.12 -1.41
CA TYR A 93 -10.43 -8.00 -1.27
C TYR A 93 -11.44 -7.43 -0.26
N PHE A 94 -10.97 -6.92 0.87
CA PHE A 94 -11.83 -6.32 1.87
C PHE A 94 -12.51 -5.03 1.37
N VAL A 95 -11.79 -4.13 0.70
CA VAL A 95 -12.38 -2.91 0.13
C VAL A 95 -13.44 -3.25 -0.90
N ASN A 96 -13.20 -4.19 -1.82
CA ASN A 96 -14.20 -4.59 -2.81
C ASN A 96 -15.43 -5.25 -2.18
N PHE A 97 -15.23 -6.07 -1.16
CA PHE A 97 -16.33 -6.66 -0.39
C PHE A 97 -17.17 -5.59 0.31
N ILE A 98 -16.52 -4.63 0.97
CA ILE A 98 -17.19 -3.50 1.61
C ILE A 98 -17.97 -2.72 0.56
N LEU A 99 -17.37 -2.37 -0.59
CA LEU A 99 -18.05 -1.63 -1.66
C LEU A 99 -19.30 -2.35 -2.17
N ALA A 100 -19.21 -3.66 -2.41
CA ALA A 100 -20.31 -4.47 -2.91
C ALA A 100 -21.48 -4.55 -1.91
N ASN A 101 -21.19 -4.42 -0.61
CA ASN A 101 -22.14 -4.70 0.47
C ASN A 101 -22.45 -3.50 1.39
N CYS A 102 -21.90 -2.31 1.10
CA CYS A 102 -22.10 -1.12 1.92
C CYS A 102 -23.54 -0.62 1.79
N ASN A 103 -24.31 -0.82 2.86
CA ASN A 103 -25.58 -0.19 3.15
C ASN A 103 -25.63 0.20 4.64
N GLU A 104 -26.69 0.89 5.07
CA GLU A 104 -26.81 1.40 6.44
C GLU A 104 -26.78 0.28 7.50
N GLU A 105 -27.44 -0.86 7.24
CA GLU A 105 -27.49 -2.01 8.16
C GLU A 105 -26.12 -2.69 8.30
N ASN A 106 -25.40 -2.86 7.19
CA ASN A 106 -24.09 -3.51 7.13
C ASN A 106 -22.96 -2.59 7.63
N SER A 107 -23.14 -1.27 7.63
CA SER A 107 -22.10 -0.31 8.05
C SER A 107 -21.61 -0.56 9.47
N LYS A 108 -22.51 -0.90 10.39
CA LYS A 108 -22.14 -1.22 11.79
C LYS A 108 -21.34 -2.52 11.88
N ILE A 109 -21.73 -3.52 11.09
CA ILE A 109 -21.06 -4.82 11.04
C ILE A 109 -19.67 -4.68 10.40
N ILE A 110 -19.53 -3.87 9.35
CA ILE A 110 -18.24 -3.54 8.73
C ILE A 110 -17.28 -2.96 9.76
N ILE A 111 -17.73 -1.99 10.57
CA ILE A 111 -16.88 -1.38 11.61
C ILE A 111 -16.44 -2.41 12.65
N GLU A 112 -17.35 -3.27 13.09
CA GLU A 112 -17.05 -4.34 14.05
C GLU A 112 -16.00 -5.31 13.48
N LEU A 113 -16.21 -5.79 12.26
CA LEU A 113 -15.32 -6.77 11.62
C LEU A 113 -13.95 -6.16 11.25
N GLU A 114 -13.89 -4.91 10.80
CA GLU A 114 -12.62 -4.21 10.56
C GLU A 114 -11.79 -4.08 11.84
N SER A 115 -12.43 -3.94 13.01
CA SER A 115 -11.72 -3.83 14.30
C SER A 115 -11.11 -5.16 14.77
N GLN A 116 -11.62 -6.28 14.27
CA GLN A 116 -11.15 -7.63 14.60
C GLN A 116 -10.15 -8.18 13.58
N ARG A 117 -10.02 -7.52 12.44
CA ARG A 117 -9.22 -8.00 11.31
C ARG A 117 -7.73 -8.05 11.67
N THR A 118 -7.14 -9.23 11.48
CA THR A 118 -5.69 -9.40 11.58
C THR A 118 -5.01 -8.82 10.33
N ARG A 119 -4.08 -7.88 10.54
CA ARG A 119 -3.28 -7.26 9.48
C ARG A 119 -1.86 -7.81 9.55
N CYS A 120 -1.23 -8.03 8.39
CA CYS A 120 0.07 -8.70 8.33
C CYS A 120 1.28 -7.76 8.48
N SER A 121 1.19 -6.56 7.91
CA SER A 121 2.20 -5.51 8.01
C SER A 121 1.57 -4.16 7.65
N ASP A 122 2.25 -3.07 8.01
CA ASP A 122 1.95 -1.76 7.44
C ASP A 122 2.73 -1.61 6.12
N ILE A 123 2.09 -1.09 5.07
CA ILE A 123 2.74 -0.75 3.80
C ILE A 123 3.95 0.17 4.01
N PHE A 124 3.92 1.02 5.04
CA PHE A 124 5.04 1.89 5.37
C PHE A 124 6.26 1.11 5.84
N ASP A 125 6.12 -0.04 6.50
CA ASP A 125 7.26 -0.86 6.91
C ASP A 125 7.97 -1.49 5.70
N GLU A 126 7.21 -1.97 4.72
CA GLU A 126 7.74 -2.46 3.44
C GLU A 126 8.42 -1.33 2.66
N PHE A 127 7.82 -0.13 2.66
CA PHE A 127 8.42 1.05 2.05
C PHE A 127 9.74 1.45 2.73
N HIS A 128 9.80 1.47 4.06
CA HIS A 128 11.01 1.79 4.81
C HIS A 128 12.11 0.74 4.58
N PHE A 129 11.75 -0.54 4.48
CA PHE A 129 12.67 -1.60 4.07
C PHE A 129 13.31 -1.28 2.72
N MET A 130 12.51 -0.87 1.73
CA MET A 130 13.02 -0.53 0.39
C MET A 130 13.88 0.74 0.40
N GLN A 131 13.51 1.77 1.17
CA GLN A 131 14.32 2.99 1.32
C GLN A 131 15.67 2.69 1.97
N ALA A 132 15.67 1.90 3.06
CA ALA A 132 16.88 1.45 3.74
C ALA A 132 17.79 0.66 2.79
N LEU A 133 17.20 -0.23 1.99
CA LEU A 133 17.92 -1.02 1.01
C LEU A 133 18.56 -0.13 -0.07
N ILE A 134 17.82 0.85 -0.62
CA ILE A 134 18.36 1.82 -1.59
C ILE A 134 19.53 2.60 -0.96
N TYR A 135 19.38 3.12 0.25
CA TYR A 135 20.43 3.83 0.95
C TYR A 135 21.70 2.97 1.12
N ALA A 136 21.53 1.71 1.54
CA ALA A 136 22.62 0.78 1.75
C ALA A 136 23.44 0.52 0.47
N THR A 137 22.78 0.42 -0.70
CA THR A 137 23.50 0.21 -1.97
C THR A 137 24.52 1.29 -2.31
N LYS A 138 24.34 2.52 -1.81
CA LYS A 138 25.25 3.64 -2.03
C LYS A 138 26.31 3.76 -0.94
N ASN A 139 25.91 3.51 0.31
CA ASN A 139 26.68 3.89 1.49
C ASN A 139 27.45 2.73 2.11
N PHE A 140 27.14 1.48 1.76
CA PHE A 140 27.83 0.30 2.27
C PHE A 140 28.74 -0.31 1.20
N ASN A 141 29.82 -0.95 1.63
CA ASN A 141 30.81 -1.60 0.76
C ASN A 141 30.34 -2.99 0.30
N TRP A 142 29.11 -3.11 -0.18
CA TRP A 142 28.60 -4.37 -0.73
C TRP A 142 29.18 -4.66 -2.11
N SER A 143 29.26 -5.95 -2.45
CA SER A 143 29.62 -6.38 -3.79
C SER A 143 28.60 -5.91 -4.83
N THR A 144 29.05 -5.82 -6.09
CA THR A 144 28.19 -5.55 -7.24
C THR A 144 27.04 -6.54 -7.34
N GLU A 145 27.25 -7.80 -7.00
CA GLU A 145 26.20 -8.83 -7.03
C GLU A 145 25.06 -8.50 -6.06
N THR A 146 25.39 -8.12 -4.83
CA THR A 146 24.38 -7.74 -3.82
C THR A 146 23.65 -6.47 -4.22
N ILE A 147 24.33 -5.47 -4.80
CA ILE A 147 23.69 -4.26 -5.33
C ILE A 147 22.72 -4.60 -6.47
N VAL A 148 23.09 -5.49 -7.38
CA VAL A 148 22.20 -5.96 -8.47
C VAL A 148 20.96 -6.67 -7.90
N LYS A 149 21.14 -7.56 -6.91
CA LYS A 149 20.03 -8.23 -6.23
C LYS A 149 19.09 -7.23 -5.55
N ALA A 150 19.65 -6.25 -4.85
CA ALA A 150 18.89 -5.19 -4.18
C ALA A 150 18.06 -4.38 -5.19
N LYS A 151 18.70 -3.90 -6.27
CA LYS A 151 18.04 -3.17 -7.36
C LYS A 151 16.90 -3.98 -7.96
N LYS A 152 17.13 -5.27 -8.24
CA LYS A 152 16.10 -6.17 -8.77
C LYS A 152 14.92 -6.30 -7.81
N LEU A 153 15.17 -6.54 -6.52
CA LEU A 153 14.12 -6.67 -5.51
C LEU A 153 13.24 -5.43 -5.44
N ILE A 154 13.84 -4.23 -5.43
CA ILE A 154 13.10 -2.97 -5.37
C ILE A 154 12.19 -2.81 -6.60
N LEU A 155 12.70 -3.12 -7.81
CA LEU A 155 11.91 -3.05 -9.04
C LEU A 155 10.82 -4.13 -9.09
N ASP A 156 11.08 -5.34 -8.62
CA ASP A 156 10.09 -6.41 -8.53
C ASP A 156 8.99 -6.04 -7.53
N TYR A 157 9.34 -5.45 -6.39
CA TYR A 157 8.38 -4.91 -5.42
C TYR A 157 7.50 -3.83 -6.04
N ILE A 158 8.09 -2.80 -6.65
CA ILE A 158 7.34 -1.73 -7.33
C ILE A 158 6.43 -2.31 -8.42
N THR A 159 6.92 -3.27 -9.20
CA THR A 159 6.13 -3.91 -10.25
C THR A 159 4.94 -4.66 -9.67
N THR A 160 5.16 -5.45 -8.62
CA THR A 160 4.12 -6.27 -7.98
C THR A 160 3.05 -5.41 -7.34
N GLN A 161 3.45 -4.36 -6.61
CA GLN A 161 2.51 -3.43 -5.97
C GLN A 161 1.66 -2.63 -6.97
N ASN A 162 1.99 -2.69 -8.25
CA ASN A 162 1.29 -1.99 -9.31
C ASN A 162 0.75 -2.95 -10.40
N ASP A 163 0.57 -4.23 -10.08
CA ASP A 163 -0.07 -5.17 -10.98
C ASP A 163 -1.48 -4.66 -11.34
N PRO A 164 -1.84 -4.54 -12.64
CA PRO A 164 -3.18 -4.17 -13.08
C PRO A 164 -4.31 -5.04 -12.50
N LYS A 165 -4.02 -6.30 -12.15
CA LYS A 165 -4.98 -7.25 -11.56
C LYS A 165 -5.35 -6.88 -10.12
N GLU A 166 -4.54 -6.06 -9.46
CA GLU A 166 -4.78 -5.58 -8.10
C GLU A 166 -5.28 -4.13 -8.17
N ASN A 167 -6.36 -3.73 -7.47
CA ASN A 167 -6.71 -2.31 -7.33
C ASN A 167 -5.76 -1.65 -6.32
N ALA A 168 -4.51 -1.48 -6.71
CA ALA A 168 -3.58 -0.66 -5.97
C ALA A 168 -4.11 0.78 -5.92
N ILE A 169 -4.26 1.29 -4.70
CA ILE A 169 -4.72 2.66 -4.39
C ILE A 169 -3.64 3.69 -4.69
N LEU A 170 -4.04 4.96 -4.87
CA LEU A 170 -3.15 6.06 -5.28
C LEU A 170 -1.91 6.19 -4.38
N LEU A 171 -2.05 5.93 -3.08
CA LEU A 171 -0.94 5.93 -2.12
C LEU A 171 0.19 4.99 -2.55
N VAL A 172 -0.14 3.77 -3.00
CA VAL A 172 0.85 2.76 -3.42
C VAL A 172 1.66 3.26 -4.61
N GLN A 173 1.00 3.92 -5.58
CA GLN A 173 1.70 4.51 -6.72
C GLN A 173 2.62 5.67 -6.31
N LEU A 174 2.20 6.50 -5.37
CA LEU A 174 3.02 7.61 -4.87
C LEU A 174 4.30 7.09 -4.21
N LEU A 175 4.18 6.11 -3.31
CA LEU A 175 5.32 5.45 -2.68
C LEU A 175 6.25 4.81 -3.71
N SER A 176 5.68 4.20 -4.75
CA SER A 176 6.46 3.63 -5.86
C SER A 176 7.27 4.68 -6.62
N TYR A 177 6.69 5.85 -6.90
CA TYR A 177 7.42 6.96 -7.51
C TYR A 177 8.50 7.54 -6.57
N ASP A 178 8.24 7.57 -5.26
CA ASP A 178 9.24 7.98 -4.28
C ASP A 178 10.44 7.03 -4.27
N LEU A 179 10.22 5.72 -4.36
CA LEU A 179 11.31 4.74 -4.50
C LEU A 179 12.08 4.93 -5.81
N LEU A 180 11.40 5.10 -6.94
CA LEU A 180 12.08 5.34 -8.23
C LEU A 180 12.92 6.63 -8.22
N ALA A 181 12.40 7.70 -7.62
CA ALA A 181 13.14 8.96 -7.45
C ALA A 181 14.38 8.75 -6.57
N LEU A 182 14.23 8.04 -5.45
CA LEU A 182 15.35 7.74 -4.55
C LEU A 182 16.41 6.88 -5.25
N MET A 183 16.00 5.90 -6.06
CA MET A 183 16.93 5.10 -6.88
C MET A 183 17.71 5.97 -7.90
N LEU A 184 17.11 7.01 -8.48
CA LEU A 184 17.82 7.96 -9.34
C LEU A 184 18.84 8.79 -8.55
N GLU A 185 18.45 9.28 -7.37
CA GLU A 185 19.33 10.07 -6.49
C GLU A 185 20.56 9.27 -6.04
N GLN A 186 20.39 7.96 -5.79
CA GLN A 186 21.47 7.05 -5.42
C GLN A 186 22.21 6.43 -6.62
N SER A 187 21.93 6.88 -7.85
CA SER A 187 22.54 6.37 -9.09
C SER A 187 22.32 4.87 -9.35
N LEU A 188 21.23 4.28 -8.83
CA LEU A 188 20.82 2.91 -9.14
C LEU A 188 20.07 2.81 -10.48
N LEU A 189 19.53 3.92 -10.97
CA LEU A 189 18.90 4.05 -12.28
C LEU A 189 19.68 5.06 -13.13
N ASP A 190 19.64 4.86 -14.45
CA ASP A 190 20.25 5.78 -15.40
C ASP A 190 19.52 7.14 -15.37
N LYS A 191 20.30 8.23 -15.30
CA LYS A 191 19.85 9.62 -15.34
C LYS A 191 18.99 9.95 -16.57
N ASN A 192 19.12 9.20 -17.66
CA ASN A 192 18.26 9.32 -18.83
C ASN A 192 16.76 9.19 -18.50
N HIS A 193 16.40 8.46 -17.45
CA HIS A 193 15.02 8.29 -16.99
C HIS A 193 14.55 9.38 -16.02
N GLN A 194 15.45 10.26 -15.55
CA GLN A 194 15.16 11.25 -14.50
C GLN A 194 14.00 12.16 -14.88
N LYS A 195 14.00 12.69 -16.10
CA LYS A 195 12.95 13.61 -16.56
C LYS A 195 11.57 12.95 -16.56
N ILE A 196 11.50 11.70 -17.06
CA ILE A 196 10.23 10.97 -17.18
C ILE A 196 9.69 10.60 -15.79
N ILE A 197 10.53 10.03 -14.93
CA ILE A 197 10.16 9.65 -13.55
C ILE A 197 9.72 10.87 -12.74
N MET A 198 10.50 11.96 -12.74
CA MET A 198 10.17 13.15 -11.95
C MET A 198 8.91 13.86 -12.45
N ASN A 199 8.70 13.91 -13.77
CA ASN A 199 7.46 14.47 -14.33
C ASN A 199 6.23 13.64 -13.92
N ALA A 200 6.30 12.32 -14.04
CA ALA A 200 5.21 11.43 -13.65
C ALA A 200 4.92 11.50 -12.15
N LYS A 201 5.96 11.54 -11.30
CA LYS A 201 5.85 11.78 -9.85
C LYS A 201 5.12 13.09 -9.54
N ASN A 202 5.50 14.19 -10.18
CA ASN A 202 4.86 15.48 -9.98
C ASN A 202 3.37 15.44 -10.38
N GLN A 203 3.03 14.77 -11.48
CA GLN A 203 1.63 14.59 -11.88
C GLN A 203 0.84 13.75 -10.87
N ALA A 204 1.44 12.67 -10.35
CA ALA A 204 0.84 11.85 -9.31
C ALA A 204 0.57 12.68 -8.04
N PHE A 205 1.53 13.52 -7.64
CA PHE A 205 1.36 14.44 -6.51
C PHE A 205 0.23 15.46 -6.75
N VAL A 206 0.11 16.03 -7.94
CA VAL A 206 -1.02 16.92 -8.29
C VAL A 206 -2.35 16.19 -8.12
N ARG A 207 -2.45 14.93 -8.58
CA ARG A 207 -3.66 14.10 -8.39
C ARG A 207 -3.93 13.81 -6.92
N SER A 208 -2.91 13.60 -6.10
CA SER A 208 -3.09 13.39 -4.65
C SER A 208 -3.60 14.66 -3.95
N GLN A 209 -3.12 15.84 -4.34
CA GLN A 209 -3.65 17.11 -3.85
C GLN A 209 -5.09 17.34 -4.31
N GLN A 210 -5.42 16.98 -5.55
CA GLN A 210 -6.80 17.02 -6.05
C GLN A 210 -7.71 16.13 -5.19
N LEU A 211 -7.34 14.86 -4.98
CA LEU A 211 -8.09 13.93 -4.12
C LEU A 211 -8.28 14.51 -2.72
N LYS A 212 -7.20 14.99 -2.08
CA LYS A 212 -7.26 15.61 -0.75
C LYS A 212 -8.24 16.79 -0.69
N ASN A 213 -8.25 17.64 -1.71
CA ASN A 213 -9.17 18.78 -1.77
C ASN A 213 -10.62 18.35 -1.99
N GLU A 214 -10.86 17.30 -2.78
CA GLU A 214 -12.20 16.72 -2.97
C GLU A 214 -12.73 16.06 -1.69
N LEU A 215 -11.88 15.29 -0.98
CA LEU A 215 -12.23 14.66 0.29
C LEU A 215 -12.61 15.69 1.37
N LYS A 216 -11.90 16.82 1.43
CA LYS A 216 -12.21 17.94 2.34
C LYS A 216 -13.54 18.63 2.05
N LYS A 217 -13.99 18.65 0.79
CA LYS A 217 -15.30 19.22 0.43
C LYS A 217 -16.42 18.31 0.89
N ASP A 218 -16.23 17.00 0.75
CA ASP A 218 -17.22 15.98 1.12
C ASP A 218 -17.29 15.74 2.64
N SER A 219 -16.31 16.19 3.42
CA SER A 219 -16.32 16.07 4.89
C SER A 219 -17.22 17.08 5.61
N LYS A 220 -17.77 18.08 4.91
CA LYS A 220 -18.54 19.18 5.53
C LYS A 220 -20.03 18.92 5.74
N ASN A 221 -20.59 17.80 5.24
CA ASN A 221 -22.00 17.42 5.40
C ASN A 221 -22.11 15.90 5.64
N LYS A 222 -22.46 15.41 6.84
CA LYS A 222 -22.64 13.95 7.05
C LYS A 222 -23.84 13.57 7.95
N THR A 223 -24.71 12.72 7.41
CA THR A 223 -25.67 11.82 8.11
C THR A 223 -25.24 10.36 7.87
N ILE A 224 -25.74 9.37 8.62
CA ILE A 224 -25.25 7.98 8.55
C ILE A 224 -25.44 7.31 7.17
N PRO A 225 -26.58 7.46 6.45
CA PRO A 225 -26.72 6.99 5.06
C PRO A 225 -25.68 7.61 4.10
N SER A 226 -25.20 8.83 4.44
CA SER A 226 -24.17 9.52 3.68
C SER A 226 -22.77 8.89 3.84
N LEU A 227 -22.56 7.90 4.71
CA LEU A 227 -21.25 7.29 4.92
C LEU A 227 -20.92 6.25 3.84
N CYS A 228 -21.86 5.37 3.48
CA CYS A 228 -21.63 4.36 2.42
C CYS A 228 -21.49 5.00 1.04
N ASP A 229 -22.38 5.95 0.71
CA ASP A 229 -22.30 6.65 -0.58
C ASP A 229 -21.05 7.53 -0.65
N ALA A 230 -20.68 8.21 0.43
CA ALA A 230 -19.41 8.95 0.47
C ALA A 230 -18.21 8.01 0.39
N TYR A 231 -18.24 6.85 1.04
CA TYR A 231 -17.16 5.86 0.96
C TYR A 231 -17.01 5.32 -0.47
N LYS A 232 -18.10 4.86 -1.09
CA LYS A 232 -18.13 4.42 -2.50
C LYS A 232 -17.61 5.51 -3.44
N LYS A 233 -18.11 6.73 -3.29
CA LYS A 233 -17.67 7.89 -4.09
C LYS A 233 -16.18 8.18 -3.93
N ASN A 234 -15.67 8.14 -2.70
CA ASN A 234 -14.27 8.44 -2.40
C ASN A 234 -13.32 7.34 -2.91
N ILE A 235 -13.66 6.08 -2.69
CA ILE A 235 -12.87 4.95 -3.20
C ILE A 235 -12.88 4.91 -4.73
N ASN A 236 -14.03 5.16 -5.38
CA ASN A 236 -14.09 5.23 -6.84
C ASN A 236 -13.23 6.36 -7.40
N ARG A 237 -13.24 7.53 -6.75
CA ARG A 237 -12.36 8.66 -7.13
C ARG A 237 -10.88 8.30 -6.98
N GLU A 238 -10.51 7.72 -5.84
CA GLU A 238 -9.13 7.27 -5.61
C GLU A 238 -8.72 6.21 -6.63
N ALA A 239 -9.59 5.23 -6.92
CA ALA A 239 -9.34 4.19 -7.89
C ALA A 239 -9.12 4.75 -9.31
N LEU A 240 -9.92 5.73 -9.74
CA LEU A 240 -9.75 6.40 -11.05
C LEU A 240 -8.41 7.11 -11.15
N LEU A 241 -8.05 7.90 -10.13
CA LEU A 241 -6.77 8.61 -10.10
C LEU A 241 -5.59 7.64 -9.97
N GLY A 242 -5.74 6.58 -9.20
CA GLY A 242 -4.78 5.49 -9.03
C GLY A 242 -4.54 4.75 -10.34
N GLN A 243 -5.59 4.38 -11.09
CA GLN A 243 -5.48 3.69 -12.37
C GLN A 243 -4.68 4.49 -13.42
N LYS A 244 -4.96 5.80 -13.54
CA LYS A 244 -4.19 6.68 -14.45
C LYS A 244 -2.72 6.72 -14.05
N THR A 245 -2.47 6.92 -12.76
CA THR A 245 -1.12 7.01 -12.19
C THR A 245 -0.34 5.69 -12.33
N ARG A 246 -1.02 4.56 -12.17
CA ARG A 246 -0.48 3.21 -12.35
C ARG A 246 -0.12 2.94 -13.80
N SER A 247 -0.96 3.37 -14.74
CA SER A 247 -0.72 3.17 -16.17
C SER A 247 0.56 3.88 -16.63
N GLU A 248 0.78 5.10 -16.15
CA GLU A 248 2.03 5.85 -16.36
C GLU A 248 3.23 5.16 -15.71
N LEU A 249 3.08 4.66 -14.49
CA LEU A 249 4.14 3.95 -13.78
C LEU A 249 4.54 2.67 -14.51
N ILE A 250 3.57 1.87 -14.97
CA ILE A 250 3.82 0.65 -15.75
C ILE A 250 4.55 0.97 -17.05
N ALA A 251 4.20 2.08 -17.73
CA ALA A 251 4.90 2.50 -18.93
C ALA A 251 6.38 2.79 -18.63
N ILE A 252 6.66 3.50 -17.53
CA ILE A 252 8.04 3.77 -17.07
C ILE A 252 8.77 2.48 -16.74
N LEU A 253 8.17 1.57 -15.97
CA LEU A 253 8.80 0.31 -15.57
C LEU A 253 9.18 -0.58 -16.77
N LYS A 254 8.47 -0.47 -17.89
CA LYS A 254 8.82 -1.19 -19.13
C LYS A 254 10.07 -0.64 -19.82
N GLU A 255 10.40 0.63 -19.61
CA GLU A 255 11.58 1.27 -20.19
C GLU A 255 12.84 1.02 -19.33
N LEU A 256 12.67 0.68 -18.05
CA LEU A 256 13.79 0.42 -17.15
C LEU A 256 14.50 -0.90 -17.48
N PRO A 257 15.85 -0.94 -17.39
CA PRO A 257 16.60 -2.16 -17.61
C PRO A 257 16.26 -3.21 -16.56
N LYS A 258 15.83 -4.39 -17.02
CA LYS A 258 15.48 -5.55 -16.17
C LYS A 258 16.71 -6.31 -15.64
N LYS A 259 17.91 -5.76 -15.81
CA LYS A 259 19.21 -6.37 -15.47
C LYS A 259 19.97 -5.50 -14.47
#